data_AF-A0A0K1P7P0-F1
#
_entry.id   AF-A0A0K1P7P0-F1
#
_cell.length_a   1.000
_cell.length_b   1.000
_cell.length_c   1.000
_cell.angle_alpha   90.00
_cell.angle_beta   90.00
_cell.angle_gamma   90.00
#
_symmetry.space_group_name_H-M   'P 1'
#
loop_
_entity.id
_entity.type
_entity.pdbx_description
1 polymer ?
#
loop_
_entity_poly.entity_id
_entity_poly.type
_entity_poly.pdbx_seq_one_letter_code
_entity_poly.pdbx_strand_id
1 'polypeptide(L)'
;MKKIKFRKITIKKCYFFYSENKFSKLLYKIENETFFSISNFQRKTIIDKINNSLHELIDFKINSIFFLNSQNKNICFYKSADIIGTEEKKIIASFIKQYFYLLANIKINFELSNIYKTHINDKYLFITDLHKKVNNLLITKGELDLSSYTKKYRKKINEFIMKYKSIKIKSVGPFGERRIKIIYKPEK
;
A
#
# COMPACT_ATOMS: atom_id res chain seq x y z
N MET A 1 34.97 18.58 -4.50
CA MET A 1 33.91 17.77 -3.84
C MET A 1 32.55 18.20 -4.37
N LYS A 2 31.79 17.32 -5.04
CA LYS A 2 30.44 17.64 -5.56
C LYS A 2 29.47 17.78 -4.37
N LYS A 3 28.94 18.99 -4.15
CA LYS A 3 27.86 19.26 -3.17
C LYS A 3 26.68 18.32 -3.45
N ILE A 4 26.43 17.38 -2.54
CA ILE A 4 25.24 16.56 -2.53
C ILE A 4 24.06 17.49 -2.26
N LYS A 5 23.36 17.92 -3.31
CA LYS A 5 22.08 18.63 -3.18
C LYS A 5 21.08 17.63 -2.61
N PHE A 6 20.78 17.74 -1.31
CA PHE A 6 19.60 17.11 -0.72
C PHE A 6 18.37 17.64 -1.44
N ARG A 7 17.85 16.90 -2.43
CA ARG A 7 16.50 17.12 -2.91
C ARG A 7 15.57 16.75 -1.76
N LYS A 8 15.10 17.76 -1.04
CA LYS A 8 13.93 17.63 -0.17
C LYS A 8 12.84 16.99 -1.02
N ILE A 9 12.51 15.73 -0.75
CA ILE A 9 11.35 15.08 -1.37
C ILE A 9 10.13 15.72 -0.72
N THR A 10 9.87 16.98 -1.07
CA THR A 10 8.52 17.50 -0.98
C THR A 10 7.70 16.64 -1.92
N ILE A 11 6.87 15.77 -1.37
CA ILE A 11 5.65 15.30 -2.05
C ILE A 11 4.78 16.55 -2.17
N LYS A 12 5.18 17.48 -3.05
CA LYS A 12 4.62 18.84 -3.11
C LYS A 12 3.22 18.86 -3.69
N LYS A 13 2.68 17.69 -4.08
CA LYS A 13 1.28 17.46 -4.39
C LYS A 13 0.99 16.01 -4.03
N CYS A 14 0.19 15.74 -3.00
CA CYS A 14 -0.62 14.52 -3.00
C CYS A 14 -1.47 14.61 -4.26
N TYR A 15 -1.04 13.95 -5.34
CA TYR A 15 -1.66 13.96 -6.69
C TYR A 15 -3.13 13.51 -6.72
N PHE A 16 -3.75 13.23 -5.57
CA PHE A 16 -5.12 12.76 -5.45
C PHE A 16 -6.12 13.77 -4.87
N PHE A 17 -5.69 14.88 -4.27
CA PHE A 17 -6.61 15.86 -3.66
C PHE A 17 -6.86 17.13 -4.48
N TYR A 18 -6.00 17.42 -5.47
CA TYR A 18 -6.09 18.60 -6.33
C TYR A 18 -6.09 18.22 -7.81
N SER A 19 -6.88 17.20 -8.18
CA SER A 19 -7.32 17.12 -9.57
C SER A 19 -8.38 18.20 -9.77
N GLU A 20 -8.30 18.99 -10.84
CA GLU A 20 -9.38 19.90 -11.28
C GLU A 20 -10.76 19.18 -11.38
N ASN A 21 -10.74 17.85 -11.49
CA ASN A 21 -11.92 17.02 -11.52
C ASN A 21 -12.79 17.21 -10.26
N LYS A 22 -14.04 17.61 -10.45
CA LYS A 22 -15.04 17.74 -9.36
C LYS A 22 -15.37 16.40 -8.70
N PHE A 23 -15.20 15.29 -9.42
CA PHE A 23 -15.54 13.94 -8.97
C PHE A 23 -14.33 13.00 -9.04
N SER A 24 -14.34 12.00 -8.16
CA SER A 24 -13.37 10.89 -8.15
C SER A 24 -14.09 9.56 -8.24
N LYS A 25 -13.44 8.56 -8.84
CA LYS A 25 -13.97 7.20 -8.89
C LYS A 25 -13.89 6.56 -7.50
N LEU A 26 -15.03 6.11 -7.00
CA LEU A 26 -15.17 5.43 -5.72
C LEU A 26 -16.39 4.52 -5.81
N LEU A 27 -16.23 3.24 -5.51
CA LEU A 27 -17.34 2.28 -5.53
C LEU A 27 -17.99 2.22 -4.15
N TYR A 28 -19.27 2.56 -4.03
CA TYR A 28 -19.96 2.48 -2.74
C TYR A 28 -21.45 2.24 -2.94
N LYS A 29 -22.15 2.00 -1.83
CA LYS A 29 -23.61 1.88 -1.82
C LYS A 29 -24.24 2.95 -0.95
N ILE A 30 -25.37 3.47 -1.39
CA ILE A 30 -26.34 4.17 -0.55
C ILE A 30 -27.57 3.28 -0.58
N GLU A 31 -28.06 2.88 0.59
CA GLU A 31 -29.12 1.88 0.72
C GLU A 31 -28.78 0.59 -0.07
N ASN A 32 -29.46 0.35 -1.20
CA ASN A 32 -29.27 -0.80 -2.09
C ASN A 32 -28.68 -0.42 -3.47
N GLU A 33 -28.53 0.87 -3.76
CA GLU A 33 -28.01 1.36 -5.03
C GLU A 33 -26.49 1.46 -5.00
N THR A 34 -25.85 1.14 -6.13
CA THR A 34 -24.38 1.14 -6.25
C THR A 34 -23.93 2.34 -7.07
N PHE A 35 -23.02 3.12 -6.50
CA PHE A 35 -22.46 4.33 -7.09
C PHE A 35 -20.97 4.13 -7.37
N PHE A 36 -20.49 4.78 -8.43
CA PHE A 36 -19.10 4.68 -8.89
C PHE A 36 -18.31 6.01 -8.82
N SER A 37 -18.96 7.08 -8.40
CA SER A 37 -18.37 8.41 -8.30
C SER A 37 -18.79 9.12 -7.02
N ILE A 38 -17.85 9.87 -6.45
CA ILE A 38 -18.10 10.76 -5.30
C ILE A 38 -17.49 12.13 -5.61
N SER A 39 -18.12 13.20 -5.11
CA SER A 39 -17.51 14.52 -5.21
C SER A 39 -16.20 14.55 -4.43
N ASN A 40 -15.18 15.21 -4.99
CA ASN A 40 -13.88 15.34 -4.33
C ASN A 40 -13.99 16.13 -3.02
N PHE A 41 -14.88 17.12 -2.97
CA PHE A 41 -15.17 17.90 -1.77
C PHE A 41 -15.71 17.00 -0.65
N GLN A 42 -16.80 16.27 -0.89
CA GLN A 42 -17.39 15.36 0.11
C GLN A 42 -16.39 14.31 0.57
N ARG A 43 -15.66 13.69 -0.36
CA ARG A 43 -14.62 12.70 -0.04
C ARG A 43 -13.55 13.29 0.88
N LYS A 44 -13.09 14.50 0.58
CA LYS A 44 -12.11 15.21 1.41
C LYS A 44 -12.68 15.51 2.79
N THR A 45 -13.89 16.04 2.89
CA THR A 45 -14.55 16.34 4.16
C THR A 45 -14.66 15.12 5.06
N ILE A 46 -15.03 13.96 4.50
CA ILE A 46 -15.09 12.70 5.25
C ILE A 46 -13.70 12.30 5.74
N ILE A 47 -12.69 12.30 4.85
CA ILE A 47 -11.32 11.93 5.19
C ILE A 47 -10.74 12.85 6.27
N ASP A 48 -10.94 14.17 6.16
CA ASP A 48 -10.43 15.14 7.13
C ASP A 48 -11.06 14.95 8.51
N LYS A 49 -12.39 14.71 8.59
CA LYS A 49 -13.07 14.38 9.85
C LYS A 49 -12.53 13.10 10.49
N ILE A 50 -12.32 12.05 9.69
CA ILE A 50 -11.76 10.78 10.18
C ILE A 50 -10.33 11.00 10.69
N ASN A 51 -9.49 11.70 9.92
CA ASN A 51 -8.11 11.98 10.31
C ASN A 51 -8.04 12.78 11.61
N ASN A 52 -8.89 13.80 11.78
CA ASN A 52 -8.94 14.57 13.01
C ASN A 52 -9.34 13.69 14.20
N SER A 53 -10.27 12.75 14.01
CA SER A 53 -10.71 11.83 15.06
C SER A 53 -9.62 10.79 15.42
N LEU A 54 -8.81 10.36 14.44
CA LEU A 54 -7.77 9.34 14.65
C LEU A 54 -6.45 9.92 15.15
N HIS A 55 -6.15 11.18 14.84
CA HIS A 55 -4.86 11.82 15.15
C HIS A 55 -4.55 11.83 16.66
N GLU A 56 -5.57 11.88 17.51
CA GLU A 56 -5.41 11.86 18.98
C GLU A 56 -5.12 10.47 19.53
N LEU A 57 -5.46 9.41 18.79
CA LEU A 57 -5.43 8.03 19.30
C LEU A 57 -4.22 7.24 18.77
N ILE A 58 -3.87 7.46 17.50
CA ILE A 58 -2.83 6.68 16.81
C ILE A 58 -2.12 7.55 15.77
N ASP A 59 -0.82 7.30 15.53
CA ASP A 59 -0.11 7.89 14.38
C ASP A 59 -0.57 7.21 13.09
N PHE A 60 -1.77 7.58 12.63
CA PHE A 60 -2.40 7.07 11.43
C PHE A 60 -3.09 8.21 10.69
N LYS A 61 -2.78 8.33 9.40
CA LYS A 61 -3.40 9.33 8.53
C LYS A 61 -3.83 8.71 7.22
N ILE A 62 -5.11 8.85 6.89
CA ILE A 62 -5.66 8.54 5.58
C ILE A 62 -5.24 9.63 4.61
N ASN A 63 -4.59 9.22 3.55
CA ASN A 63 -4.12 10.10 2.50
C ASN A 63 -5.01 10.09 1.27
N SER A 64 -5.75 9.02 0.99
CA SER A 64 -6.75 9.02 -0.07
C SER A 64 -7.57 7.73 -0.03
N ILE A 65 -8.78 7.78 -0.57
CA ILE A 65 -9.59 6.60 -0.86
C ILE A 65 -10.06 6.71 -2.31
N PHE A 66 -9.84 5.67 -3.11
CA PHE A 66 -10.17 5.68 -4.53
C PHE A 66 -10.45 4.26 -5.05
N PHE A 67 -11.18 4.17 -6.16
CA PHE A 67 -11.41 2.92 -6.86
C PHE A 67 -10.23 2.58 -7.79
N LEU A 68 -9.70 1.36 -7.67
CA LEU A 68 -8.64 0.85 -8.53
C LEU A 68 -9.20 -0.16 -9.54
N ASN A 69 -9.33 0.26 -10.80
CA ASN A 69 -9.89 -0.55 -11.89
C ASN A 69 -9.22 -1.92 -12.03
N SER A 70 -7.89 -2.00 -11.93
CA SER A 70 -7.14 -3.25 -12.16
C SER A 70 -7.38 -4.33 -11.11
N GLN A 71 -8.01 -3.99 -9.98
CA GLN A 71 -8.35 -4.94 -8.92
C GLN A 71 -9.84 -4.93 -8.58
N ASN A 72 -10.65 -4.17 -9.34
CA ASN A 72 -12.09 -4.00 -9.13
C ASN A 72 -12.48 -3.74 -7.67
N LYS A 73 -11.70 -2.91 -6.95
CA LYS A 73 -11.94 -2.61 -5.53
C LYS A 73 -11.47 -1.22 -5.16
N ASN A 74 -12.00 -0.68 -4.07
CA ASN A 74 -11.46 0.54 -3.49
C ASN A 74 -10.19 0.26 -2.70
N ILE A 75 -9.30 1.23 -2.70
CA ILE A 75 -8.07 1.26 -1.95
C ILE A 75 -8.09 2.50 -1.05
N CYS A 76 -7.78 2.30 0.23
CA CYS A 76 -7.57 3.36 1.20
C CYS A 76 -6.07 3.44 1.51
N PHE A 77 -5.43 4.49 1.01
CA PHE A 77 -4.04 4.78 1.31
C PHE A 77 -3.91 5.48 2.64
N TYR A 78 -3.02 4.95 3.47
CA TYR A 78 -2.68 5.54 4.74
C TYR A 78 -1.18 5.71 4.91
N LYS A 79 -0.81 6.56 5.86
CA LYS A 79 0.53 6.75 6.38
C LYS A 79 0.49 6.52 7.89
N SER A 80 1.48 5.82 8.40
CA SER A 80 1.73 5.59 9.83
C SER A 80 3.23 5.37 10.00
N ALA A 81 3.81 5.79 11.11
CA ALA A 81 5.18 5.44 11.48
C ALA A 81 5.30 3.95 11.83
N ASP A 82 4.28 3.40 12.50
CA ASP A 82 4.32 2.05 13.04
C ASP A 82 3.78 0.99 12.07
N ILE A 83 4.20 -0.26 12.31
CA ILE A 83 3.67 -1.42 11.59
C ILE A 83 2.32 -1.77 12.18
N ILE A 84 1.27 -1.40 11.45
CA ILE A 84 -0.10 -1.81 11.78
C ILE A 84 -0.30 -3.26 11.33
N GLY A 85 -0.56 -4.14 12.29
CA GLY A 85 -0.83 -5.56 12.06
C GLY A 85 -2.17 -5.81 11.37
N THR A 86 -2.47 -7.09 11.12
CA THR A 86 -3.66 -7.49 10.35
C THR A 86 -4.94 -7.22 11.14
N GLU A 87 -4.96 -7.45 12.45
CA GLU A 87 -6.14 -7.23 13.29
C GLU A 87 -6.41 -5.74 13.49
N GLU A 88 -5.38 -4.96 13.76
CA GLU A 88 -5.48 -3.49 13.89
C GLU A 88 -5.97 -2.87 12.58
N LYS A 89 -5.51 -3.38 11.42
CA LYS A 89 -6.04 -2.98 10.11
C LYS A 89 -7.53 -3.26 9.97
N LYS A 90 -8.02 -4.41 10.45
CA LYS A 90 -9.47 -4.73 10.40
C LYS A 90 -10.26 -3.75 11.26
N ILE A 91 -9.78 -3.45 12.47
CA ILE A 91 -10.42 -2.51 13.39
C ILE A 91 -10.49 -1.12 12.77
N ILE A 92 -9.35 -0.61 12.27
CA ILE A 92 -9.28 0.70 11.61
C ILE A 92 -10.19 0.74 10.37
N ALA A 93 -10.21 -0.32 9.57
CA ALA A 93 -11.09 -0.39 8.40
C ALA A 93 -12.58 -0.32 8.82
N SER A 94 -12.99 -1.05 9.85
CA SER A 94 -14.36 -1.01 10.38
C SER A 94 -14.73 0.39 10.90
N PHE A 95 -13.83 1.02 11.65
CA PHE A 95 -14.02 2.40 12.13
C PHE A 95 -14.24 3.39 10.99
N ILE A 96 -13.37 3.37 9.97
CA ILE A 96 -13.49 4.23 8.79
C ILE A 96 -14.83 3.98 8.08
N LYS A 97 -15.22 2.71 7.87
CA LYS A 97 -16.52 2.38 7.23
C LYS A 97 -17.71 2.93 8.01
N GLN A 98 -17.66 2.84 9.34
CA GLN A 98 -18.71 3.39 10.20
C GLN A 98 -18.81 4.91 10.06
N TYR A 99 -17.68 5.62 9.97
CA TYR A 99 -17.67 7.07 9.73
C TYR A 99 -18.24 7.46 8.36
N PHE A 100 -17.96 6.68 7.31
CA PHE A 100 -18.59 6.90 6.00
C PHE A 100 -20.12 6.74 6.07
N TYR A 101 -20.59 5.76 6.84
CA TYR A 101 -22.02 5.55 7.04
C TYR A 101 -22.65 6.70 7.84
N LEU A 102 -22.07 7.08 8.99
CA LEU A 102 -22.62 8.12 9.85
C LEU A 102 -22.61 9.52 9.19
N LEU A 103 -21.56 9.86 8.45
CA LEU A 103 -21.40 11.20 7.87
C LEU A 103 -22.14 11.40 6.54
N ALA A 104 -22.42 10.32 5.81
CA ALA A 104 -22.91 10.43 4.43
C ALA A 104 -23.91 9.32 4.02
N ASN A 105 -24.33 8.45 4.93
CA ASN A 105 -25.12 7.24 4.63
C ASN A 105 -24.46 6.34 3.56
N ILE A 106 -23.13 6.33 3.51
CA ILE A 106 -22.36 5.58 2.51
C ILE A 106 -21.85 4.26 3.10
N LYS A 107 -22.22 3.14 2.49
CA LYS A 107 -21.64 1.82 2.73
C LYS A 107 -20.49 1.58 1.76
N ILE A 108 -19.26 1.49 2.26
CA ILE A 108 -18.05 1.32 1.45
C ILE A 108 -17.23 0.11 1.88
N ASN A 109 -16.61 -0.56 0.92
CA ASN A 109 -15.57 -1.57 1.16
C ASN A 109 -14.27 -1.15 0.50
N PHE A 110 -13.15 -1.29 1.20
CA PHE A 110 -11.83 -0.94 0.70
C PHE A 110 -10.74 -1.81 1.31
N GLU A 111 -9.59 -1.87 0.66
CA GLU A 111 -8.35 -2.45 1.18
C GLU A 111 -7.43 -1.34 1.72
N LEU A 112 -6.93 -1.50 2.95
CA LEU A 112 -5.94 -0.60 3.53
C LEU A 112 -4.54 -0.89 2.98
N SER A 113 -3.83 0.18 2.61
CA SER A 113 -2.49 0.07 2.01
C SER A 113 -1.57 1.23 2.43
N ASN A 114 -0.40 0.91 2.99
CA ASN A 114 0.67 1.86 3.26
C ASN A 114 1.72 1.87 2.13
N ILE A 115 1.49 2.70 1.11
CA ILE A 115 2.44 2.84 0.01
C ILE A 115 3.78 3.46 0.44
N TYR A 116 3.79 4.26 1.52
CA TYR A 116 5.00 4.92 2.00
C TYR A 116 6.03 3.92 2.50
N LYS A 117 5.59 2.81 3.10
CA LYS A 117 6.48 1.73 3.55
C LYS A 117 7.29 1.14 2.40
N THR A 118 6.70 0.99 1.21
CA THR A 118 7.46 0.49 0.04
C THR A 118 8.58 1.43 -0.36
N HIS A 119 8.35 2.74 -0.32
CA HIS A 119 9.36 3.73 -0.63
C HIS A 119 10.46 3.82 0.45
N ILE A 120 10.15 3.53 1.70
CA ILE A 120 11.15 3.42 2.78
C ILE A 120 12.03 2.21 2.51
N ASN A 121 11.44 1.02 2.33
CA ASN A 121 12.16 -0.22 2.11
C ASN A 121 13.06 -0.16 0.87
N ASP A 122 12.62 0.49 -0.20
CA ASP A 122 13.40 0.72 -1.42
C ASP A 122 14.78 1.34 -1.14
N LYS A 123 14.92 2.18 -0.10
CA LYS A 123 16.21 2.81 0.28
C LYS A 123 17.18 1.84 0.96
N TYR A 124 16.66 0.78 1.56
CA TYR A 124 17.42 -0.22 2.32
C TYR A 124 17.64 -1.52 1.53
N LEU A 125 17.29 -1.54 0.23
CA LEU A 125 17.56 -2.70 -0.61
C LEU A 125 19.02 -2.67 -1.10
N PHE A 126 19.87 -3.46 -0.46
CA PHE A 126 21.23 -3.74 -0.95
C PHE A 126 21.27 -5.08 -1.69
N ILE A 127 21.85 -5.09 -2.89
CA ILE A 127 21.96 -6.30 -3.72
C ILE A 127 22.82 -7.36 -3.01
N THR A 128 23.85 -6.95 -2.27
CA THR A 128 24.70 -7.83 -1.46
C THR A 128 23.91 -8.61 -0.41
N ASP A 129 22.95 -7.95 0.24
CA ASP A 129 22.11 -8.59 1.26
C ASP A 129 21.12 -9.57 0.62
N LEU A 130 20.60 -9.22 -0.55
CA LEU A 130 19.74 -10.11 -1.33
C LEU A 130 20.49 -11.38 -1.74
N HIS A 131 21.75 -11.26 -2.19
CA HIS A 131 22.60 -12.43 -2.48
C HIS A 131 22.76 -13.34 -1.26
N LYS A 132 23.13 -12.78 -0.10
CA LYS A 132 23.30 -13.56 1.14
C LYS A 132 22.03 -14.32 1.51
N LYS A 133 20.87 -13.63 1.45
CA LYS A 133 19.57 -14.24 1.75
C LYS A 133 19.19 -15.35 0.78
N VAL A 134 19.43 -15.16 -0.52
CA VAL A 134 19.16 -16.19 -1.54
C VAL A 134 20.07 -17.40 -1.38
N ASN A 135 21.37 -17.19 -1.15
CA ASN A 135 22.30 -18.30 -0.90
C ASN A 135 21.89 -19.11 0.33
N ASN A 136 21.50 -18.44 1.42
CA ASN A 136 21.00 -19.12 2.61
C ASN A 136 19.72 -19.93 2.33
N LEU A 137 18.80 -19.40 1.52
CA LEU A 137 17.60 -20.12 1.09
C LEU A 137 17.93 -21.38 0.27
N LEU A 138 18.96 -21.31 -0.60
CA LEU A 138 19.40 -22.46 -1.38
C LEU A 138 20.01 -23.57 -0.51
N ILE A 139 20.76 -23.19 0.53
CA ILE A 139 21.34 -24.14 1.50
C ILE A 139 20.25 -24.79 2.35
N THR A 140 19.36 -23.97 2.91
CA THR A 140 18.30 -24.43 3.82
C THR A 140 17.10 -25.06 3.13
N LYS A 141 16.98 -24.89 1.80
CA LYS A 141 15.85 -25.34 0.98
C LYS A 141 14.48 -24.84 1.48
N GLY A 142 14.45 -23.65 2.08
CA GLY A 142 13.27 -23.08 2.73
C GLY A 142 12.53 -22.02 1.91
N GLU A 143 11.86 -21.12 2.65
CA GLU A 143 11.15 -19.95 2.13
C GLU A 143 11.72 -18.66 2.71
N LEU A 144 11.64 -17.59 1.93
CA LEU A 144 12.10 -16.26 2.32
C LEU A 144 11.04 -15.22 1.94
N ASP A 145 10.52 -14.53 2.95
CA ASP A 145 9.66 -13.37 2.76
C ASP A 145 10.50 -12.10 2.74
N LEU A 146 10.51 -11.43 1.59
CA LEU A 146 11.11 -10.11 1.46
C LEU A 146 10.10 -9.03 1.88
N SER A 147 10.65 -7.88 2.28
CA SER A 147 9.87 -6.68 2.55
C SER A 147 9.07 -6.22 1.32
N SER A 148 8.09 -5.34 1.54
CA SER A 148 7.31 -4.75 0.46
C SER A 148 8.14 -3.69 -0.28
N TYR A 149 8.22 -3.78 -1.61
CA TYR A 149 8.98 -2.83 -2.44
C TYR A 149 8.11 -2.24 -3.55
N THR A 150 8.52 -1.10 -4.11
CA THR A 150 7.80 -0.52 -5.24
C THR A 150 7.89 -1.42 -6.49
N LYS A 151 7.01 -1.21 -7.47
CA LYS A 151 6.99 -1.99 -8.72
C LYS A 151 8.36 -2.02 -9.40
N LYS A 152 9.09 -0.89 -9.38
CA LYS A 152 10.42 -0.74 -9.96
C LYS A 152 11.43 -1.70 -9.31
N TYR A 153 11.50 -1.71 -7.98
CA TYR A 153 12.45 -2.56 -7.26
C TYR A 153 12.03 -4.03 -7.24
N ARG A 154 10.72 -4.32 -7.17
CA ARG A 154 10.22 -5.69 -7.35
C ARG A 154 10.63 -6.28 -8.71
N LYS A 155 10.61 -5.48 -9.77
CA LYS A 155 11.11 -5.91 -11.09
C LYS A 155 12.60 -6.28 -11.04
N LYS A 156 13.44 -5.43 -10.44
CA LYS A 156 14.88 -5.71 -10.27
C LYS A 156 15.15 -6.97 -9.45
N ILE A 157 14.41 -7.18 -8.36
CA ILE A 157 14.51 -8.38 -7.53
C ILE A 157 14.13 -9.62 -8.35
N ASN A 158 13.04 -9.54 -9.13
CA ASN A 158 12.64 -10.64 -9.99
C ASN A 158 13.71 -10.96 -11.05
N GLU A 159 14.23 -9.94 -11.74
CA GLU A 159 15.32 -10.09 -12.73
C GLU A 159 16.57 -10.71 -12.11
N PHE A 160 16.89 -10.35 -10.86
CA PHE A 160 17.99 -10.95 -10.10
C PHE A 160 17.75 -12.44 -9.81
N ILE A 161 16.57 -12.79 -9.29
CA ILE A 161 16.25 -14.15 -8.85
C ILE A 161 16.01 -15.10 -10.03
N MET A 162 15.54 -14.60 -11.19
CA MET A 162 15.29 -15.43 -12.38
C MET A 162 16.54 -16.18 -12.88
N LYS A 163 17.73 -15.78 -12.46
CA LYS A 163 18.99 -16.49 -12.74
C LYS A 163 19.09 -17.85 -12.04
N TYR A 164 18.28 -18.09 -11.01
CA TYR A 164 18.29 -19.31 -10.21
C TYR A 164 17.12 -20.22 -10.62
N LYS A 165 17.40 -21.34 -11.29
CA LYS A 165 16.38 -22.30 -11.77
C LYS A 165 15.62 -22.99 -10.63
N SER A 166 16.29 -23.20 -9.49
CA SER A 166 15.76 -23.85 -8.29
C SER A 166 14.94 -22.91 -7.39
N ILE A 167 14.49 -21.76 -7.90
CA ILE A 167 13.74 -20.78 -7.12
C ILE A 167 12.42 -20.43 -7.80
N LYS A 168 11.34 -20.41 -7.02
CA LYS A 168 10.03 -19.90 -7.40
C LYS A 168 9.75 -18.58 -6.69
N ILE A 169 9.25 -17.60 -7.44
CA ILE A 169 8.88 -16.28 -6.93
C ILE A 169 7.37 -16.13 -6.90
N LYS A 170 6.81 -15.59 -5.81
CA LYS A 170 5.40 -15.20 -5.68
C LYS A 170 5.31 -13.77 -5.16
N SER A 171 4.34 -13.00 -5.66
CA SER A 171 3.97 -11.71 -5.04
C SER A 171 2.78 -11.94 -4.10
N VAL A 172 2.88 -11.48 -2.85
CA VAL A 172 1.86 -11.71 -1.81
C VAL A 172 1.50 -10.39 -1.14
N GLY A 173 0.25 -10.23 -0.71
CA GLY A 173 -0.21 -9.08 0.07
C GLY A 173 -0.95 -7.99 -0.73
N PRO A 174 -1.46 -6.97 -0.02
CA PRO A 174 -2.35 -5.96 -0.59
C PRO A 174 -1.64 -5.02 -1.55
N PHE A 175 -2.41 -4.29 -2.36
CA PHE A 175 -1.88 -3.24 -3.23
C PHE A 175 -1.05 -2.26 -2.40
N GLY A 176 0.02 -1.71 -2.96
CA GLY A 176 0.92 -0.80 -2.22
C GLY A 176 1.75 -1.42 -1.09
N GLU A 177 1.49 -2.66 -0.66
CA GLU A 177 2.34 -3.40 0.31
C GLU A 177 2.72 -4.81 -0.19
N ARG A 178 2.56 -5.08 -1.49
CA ARG A 178 2.95 -6.37 -2.08
C ARG A 178 4.39 -6.71 -1.75
N ARG A 179 4.57 -7.83 -1.08
CA ARG A 179 5.84 -8.47 -0.74
C ARG A 179 6.23 -9.50 -1.80
N ILE A 180 7.51 -9.82 -1.85
CA ILE A 180 8.02 -10.91 -2.68
C ILE A 180 8.31 -12.08 -1.75
N LYS A 181 7.67 -13.22 -2.01
CA LYS A 181 7.97 -14.50 -1.38
C LYS A 181 8.82 -15.35 -2.34
N ILE A 182 9.95 -15.82 -1.85
CA ILE A 182 10.92 -16.63 -2.58
C ILE A 182 10.89 -18.03 -1.97
N ILE A 183 10.76 -19.05 -2.81
CA ILE A 183 10.54 -20.43 -2.38
C ILE A 183 11.54 -21.31 -3.12
N TYR A 184 12.28 -22.15 -2.40
CA TYR A 184 13.11 -23.17 -3.04
C TYR A 184 12.22 -24.19 -3.78
N LYS A 185 12.63 -24.55 -4.98
CA LYS A 185 11.99 -25.59 -5.79
C LYS A 185 13.08 -26.59 -6.20
N PRO A 186 12.95 -27.87 -5.83
CA PRO A 186 13.87 -28.89 -6.32
C PRO A 186 13.79 -28.98 -7.84
N GLU A 187 14.94 -29.17 -8.49
CA GLU A 187 14.99 -29.48 -9.92
C GLU A 187 14.34 -30.86 -10.13
N LYS A 188 13.49 -30.96 -11.16
CA LYS A 188 12.88 -32.22 -11.58
C LYS A 188 13.83 -32.91 -12.55
#